data_AF-A0A422QGA8-F1
#
_entry.id   AF-A0A422QGA8-F1
#
_cell.length_a   1.000
_cell.length_b   1.000
_cell.length_c   1.000
_cell.angle_alpha   90.00
_cell.angle_beta   90.00
_cell.angle_gamma   90.00
#
_symmetry.space_group_name_H-M   'P 1'
#
loop_
_entity.id
_entity.type
_entity.pdbx_description
1 polymer ?
#
loop_
_entity_poly.entity_id
_entity_poly.type
_entity_poly.pdbx_seq_one_letter_code
_entity_poly.pdbx_strand_id
1 'polypeptide(L)'
;TKLQAGVQMATRTTALNELEYSELVTRLRAVADEIGAEPEVPDMIEVMAEARILHRFVAGHDAQLGVNLAANGAPWAMSTLIGALENAGFDVRPDGRFAMPDKESTGGGVLFTLSTNVTLGADTTSRLTLLLDVPCVAPARDGFGRMVDTARGLTQRLDATIVDDFDQPLVDEALDEIKSQVGEFYQEMDAADIPAGSTRALRLFS
;
A
#
# COMPACT_ATOMS: atom_id res chain seq x y z
N THR A 1 35.52 -13.12 -8.66
CA THR A 1 34.45 -12.12 -8.41
C THR A 1 33.14 -12.70 -8.90
N LYS A 2 32.04 -12.56 -8.16
CA LYS A 2 30.70 -12.98 -8.63
C LYS A 2 29.87 -11.73 -8.87
N LEU A 3 29.21 -11.65 -10.01
CA LEU A 3 28.22 -10.62 -10.31
C LEU A 3 26.84 -11.28 -10.23
N GLN A 4 25.87 -10.57 -9.64
CA GLN A 4 24.50 -11.06 -9.51
C GLN A 4 23.56 -10.10 -10.23
N ALA A 5 22.62 -10.68 -10.97
CA ALA A 5 21.49 -9.99 -11.57
C ALA A 5 20.21 -10.63 -11.05
N GLY A 6 19.13 -9.86 -11.00
CA GLY A 6 17.82 -10.35 -10.56
C GLY A 6 16.71 -9.68 -11.36
N VAL A 7 15.59 -10.38 -11.44
CA VAL A 7 14.35 -9.87 -12.03
C VAL A 7 13.22 -10.05 -11.03
N GLN A 8 12.24 -9.16 -11.10
CA GLN A 8 11.05 -9.29 -10.28
C GLN A 8 10.12 -10.35 -10.87
N MET A 9 9.85 -11.40 -10.09
CA MET A 9 9.04 -12.53 -10.56
C MET A 9 7.54 -12.27 -10.53
N ALA A 10 7.07 -11.35 -9.69
CA ALA A 10 5.66 -10.99 -9.60
C ALA A 10 5.51 -9.55 -9.10
N THR A 11 4.41 -8.92 -9.50
CA THR A 11 3.90 -7.64 -9.02
C THR A 11 2.45 -7.86 -8.54
N ARG A 12 1.82 -6.80 -8.03
CA ARG A 12 0.39 -6.79 -7.70
C ARG A 12 -0.50 -7.20 -8.88
N THR A 13 -0.07 -6.90 -10.10
CA THR A 13 -0.91 -7.08 -11.31
C THR A 13 -0.47 -8.22 -12.20
N THR A 14 0.81 -8.57 -12.25
CA THR A 14 1.37 -9.53 -13.21
C THR A 14 2.40 -10.47 -12.60
N ALA A 15 2.48 -11.68 -13.15
CA ALA A 15 3.63 -12.57 -12.98
C ALA A 15 4.60 -12.36 -14.15
N LEU A 16 5.89 -12.62 -13.90
CA LEU A 16 6.91 -12.67 -14.94
C LEU A 16 6.50 -13.66 -16.02
N ASN A 17 6.59 -13.25 -17.28
CA ASN A 17 6.25 -14.09 -18.42
C ASN A 17 7.50 -14.59 -19.18
N GLU A 18 7.29 -15.55 -20.08
CA GLU A 18 8.36 -16.21 -20.83
C GLU A 18 9.13 -15.24 -21.75
N LEU A 19 8.46 -14.23 -22.28
CA LEU A 19 9.07 -13.22 -23.15
C LEU A 19 10.04 -12.33 -22.36
N GLU A 20 9.59 -11.81 -21.21
CA GLU A 20 10.40 -10.99 -20.30
C GLU A 20 11.60 -11.79 -19.78
N TYR A 21 11.40 -13.06 -19.41
CA TYR A 21 12.49 -13.94 -18.98
C TYR A 21 13.51 -14.15 -20.11
N SER A 22 13.05 -14.46 -21.32
CA SER A 22 13.94 -14.67 -22.47
C SER A 22 14.75 -13.42 -22.81
N GLU A 23 14.14 -12.24 -22.69
CA GLU A 23 14.82 -10.95 -22.85
C GLU A 23 15.90 -10.73 -21.79
N LEU A 24 15.60 -11.00 -20.51
CA LEU A 24 16.58 -10.93 -19.43
C LEU A 24 17.79 -11.84 -19.70
N VAL A 25 17.55 -13.10 -20.06
CA VAL A 25 18.62 -14.07 -20.34
C VAL A 25 19.49 -13.61 -21.52
N THR A 26 18.87 -13.06 -22.55
CA THR A 26 19.57 -12.54 -23.74
C THR A 26 20.47 -11.37 -23.36
N ARG A 27 19.95 -10.41 -22.58
CA ARG A 27 20.72 -9.25 -22.10
C ARG A 27 21.85 -9.67 -21.14
N LEU A 28 21.58 -10.62 -20.25
CA LEU A 28 22.58 -11.12 -19.30
C LEU A 28 23.76 -11.81 -20.02
N ARG A 29 23.48 -12.59 -21.08
CA ARG A 29 24.52 -13.19 -21.92
C ARG A 29 25.38 -12.14 -22.61
N ALA A 30 24.77 -11.11 -23.19
CA ALA A 30 25.52 -10.03 -23.83
C ALA A 30 26.48 -9.33 -22.84
N VAL A 31 26.03 -9.05 -21.62
CA VAL A 31 26.89 -8.48 -20.56
C VAL A 31 27.98 -9.46 -20.14
N ALA A 32 27.66 -10.75 -20.03
CA ALA A 32 28.62 -11.78 -19.66
C ALA A 32 29.74 -11.91 -20.72
N ASP A 33 29.40 -11.89 -22.01
CA ASP A 33 30.35 -11.92 -23.11
C ASP A 33 31.33 -10.74 -23.06
N GLU A 34 30.85 -9.53 -22.76
CA GLU A 34 31.67 -8.31 -22.66
C GLU A 34 32.73 -8.39 -21.54
N ILE A 35 32.40 -9.06 -20.43
CA ILE A 35 33.29 -9.20 -19.27
C ILE A 35 34.03 -10.55 -19.24
N GLY A 36 33.85 -11.40 -20.25
CA GLY A 36 34.44 -12.74 -20.31
C GLY A 36 33.94 -13.68 -19.21
N ALA A 37 32.66 -13.58 -18.85
CA ALA A 37 31.99 -14.43 -17.86
C ALA A 37 30.99 -15.39 -18.54
N GLU A 38 30.56 -16.41 -17.78
CA GLU A 38 29.49 -17.33 -18.18
C GLU A 38 28.29 -17.11 -17.24
N PRO A 39 27.08 -16.84 -17.76
CA PRO A 39 25.91 -16.63 -16.93
C PRO A 39 25.29 -17.96 -16.49
N GLU A 40 25.10 -18.12 -15.19
CA GLU A 40 24.30 -19.20 -14.61
C GLU A 40 22.84 -18.76 -14.56
N VAL A 41 21.98 -19.44 -15.32
CA VAL A 41 20.58 -19.06 -15.52
C VAL A 41 19.66 -20.23 -15.14
N PRO A 42 18.63 -20.02 -14.31
CA PRO A 42 17.67 -21.07 -13.94
C PRO A 42 16.85 -21.62 -15.12
N ASP A 43 16.24 -22.79 -14.94
CA ASP A 43 15.29 -23.33 -15.91
C ASP A 43 14.04 -22.45 -16.00
N MET A 44 13.60 -22.16 -17.22
CA MET A 44 12.46 -21.28 -17.45
C MET A 44 11.16 -21.84 -16.87
N ILE A 45 10.92 -23.15 -16.99
CA ILE A 45 9.67 -23.78 -16.52
C ILE A 45 9.56 -23.65 -15.00
N GLU A 46 10.68 -23.85 -14.29
CA GLU A 46 10.76 -23.69 -12.84
C GLU A 46 10.48 -22.24 -12.42
N VAL A 47 11.16 -21.27 -13.05
CA VAL A 47 10.95 -19.83 -12.77
C VAL A 47 9.51 -19.40 -13.03
N MET A 48 8.91 -19.85 -14.13
CA MET A 48 7.52 -19.53 -14.45
C MET A 48 6.55 -20.15 -13.43
N ALA A 49 6.85 -21.34 -12.90
CA ALA A 49 6.04 -21.96 -11.85
C ALA A 49 6.12 -21.17 -10.54
N GLU A 50 7.31 -20.78 -10.12
CA GLU A 50 7.52 -19.94 -8.92
C GLU A 50 6.87 -18.56 -9.06
N ALA A 51 7.02 -17.91 -10.21
CA ALA A 51 6.37 -16.61 -10.50
C ALA A 51 4.85 -16.69 -10.35
N ARG A 52 4.21 -17.77 -10.84
CA ARG A 52 2.77 -17.99 -10.69
C ARG A 52 2.34 -18.27 -9.25
N ILE A 53 3.15 -19.02 -8.49
CA ILE A 53 2.88 -19.28 -7.07
C ILE A 53 2.95 -17.96 -6.30
N LEU A 54 4.00 -17.18 -6.53
CA LEU A 54 4.20 -15.89 -5.89
C LEU A 54 3.11 -14.88 -6.26
N HIS A 55 2.71 -14.81 -7.53
CA HIS A 55 1.60 -13.95 -7.96
C HIS A 55 0.28 -14.33 -7.30
N ARG A 56 -0.01 -15.64 -7.17
CA ARG A 56 -1.20 -16.11 -6.45
C ARG A 56 -1.17 -15.74 -4.97
N PHE A 57 0.01 -15.80 -4.34
CA PHE A 57 0.19 -15.33 -2.97
C PHE A 57 -0.16 -13.83 -2.86
N VAL A 58 0.40 -13.01 -3.75
CA VAL A 58 0.13 -11.56 -3.79
C VAL A 58 -1.36 -11.30 -3.97
N ALA A 59 -2.01 -11.96 -4.92
CA ALA A 59 -3.45 -11.82 -5.15
C ALA A 59 -4.31 -12.26 -3.95
N GLY A 60 -3.87 -13.27 -3.18
CA GLY A 60 -4.55 -13.72 -1.97
C GLY A 60 -4.34 -12.81 -0.76
N HIS A 61 -3.31 -11.97 -0.78
CA HIS A 61 -2.93 -11.06 0.31
C HIS A 61 -2.98 -9.59 -0.14
N ASP A 62 -3.75 -9.25 -1.18
CA ASP A 62 -3.91 -7.86 -1.61
C ASP A 62 -5.02 -7.17 -0.79
N ALA A 63 -4.73 -6.95 0.49
CA ALA A 63 -5.66 -6.37 1.44
C ALA A 63 -5.50 -4.84 1.50
N GLN A 64 -6.59 -4.12 1.21
CA GLN A 64 -6.71 -2.70 1.46
C GLN A 64 -7.81 -2.44 2.47
N LEU A 65 -7.52 -1.59 3.45
CA LEU A 65 -8.44 -1.29 4.54
C LEU A 65 -8.86 0.17 4.49
N GLY A 66 -10.17 0.38 4.37
CA GLY A 66 -10.79 1.70 4.28
C GLY A 66 -11.41 2.12 5.61
N VAL A 67 -11.24 3.39 5.99
CA VAL A 67 -12.03 4.04 7.04
C VAL A 67 -12.63 5.32 6.46
N ASN A 68 -13.95 5.46 6.50
CA ASN A 68 -14.64 6.60 5.91
C ASN A 68 -15.01 7.64 6.97
N LEU A 69 -15.01 8.90 6.57
CA LEU A 69 -15.54 10.02 7.34
C LEU A 69 -16.68 10.66 6.57
N ALA A 70 -17.86 10.74 7.17
CA ALA A 70 -19.03 11.40 6.60
C ALA A 70 -19.31 12.72 7.35
N ALA A 71 -19.62 13.78 6.61
CA ALA A 71 -20.00 15.07 7.19
C ALA A 71 -21.34 14.96 7.94
N ASN A 72 -21.41 15.47 9.17
CA ASN A 72 -22.66 15.51 9.94
C ASN A 72 -23.62 16.60 9.45
N GLY A 73 -23.09 17.62 8.78
CA GLY A 73 -23.82 18.79 8.31
C GLY A 73 -23.54 19.13 6.84
N ALA A 74 -23.22 20.39 6.57
CA ALA A 74 -22.90 20.83 5.22
C ALA A 74 -21.60 20.19 4.70
N PRO A 75 -21.48 19.94 3.38
CA PRO A 75 -20.23 19.52 2.77
C PRO A 75 -19.07 20.47 3.10
N TRP A 76 -17.88 19.93 3.28
CA TRP A 76 -16.67 20.69 3.58
C TRP A 76 -16.14 21.37 2.32
N ALA A 77 -15.79 22.66 2.43
CA ALA A 77 -15.07 23.36 1.37
C ALA A 77 -13.63 22.83 1.26
N MET A 78 -13.19 22.52 0.04
CA MET A 78 -11.86 21.94 -0.20
C MET A 78 -10.73 22.81 0.34
N SER A 79 -10.83 24.14 0.21
CA SER A 79 -9.81 25.07 0.72
C SER A 79 -9.59 24.97 2.22
N THR A 80 -10.67 24.77 3.00
CA THR A 80 -10.58 24.63 4.46
C THR A 80 -10.17 23.21 4.85
N LEU A 81 -10.65 22.21 4.09
CA LEU A 81 -10.28 20.81 4.27
C LEU A 81 -8.78 20.60 4.10
N ILE A 82 -8.16 21.14 3.03
CA ILE A 82 -6.73 21.01 2.77
C ILE A 82 -5.92 21.50 3.97
N GLY A 83 -6.21 22.70 4.48
CA GLY A 83 -5.52 23.22 5.66
C GLY A 83 -5.76 22.39 6.93
N ALA A 84 -6.94 21.78 7.09
CA ALA A 84 -7.19 20.85 8.20
C ALA A 84 -6.36 19.56 8.08
N LEU A 85 -6.21 19.02 6.87
CA LEU A 85 -5.42 17.83 6.59
C LEU A 85 -3.91 18.08 6.80
N GLU A 86 -3.39 19.22 6.34
CA GLU A 86 -2.00 19.62 6.60
C GLU A 86 -1.71 19.71 8.10
N ASN A 87 -2.62 20.33 8.85
CA ASN A 87 -2.51 20.41 10.31
C ASN A 87 -2.61 19.05 11.01
N ALA A 88 -3.35 18.10 10.43
CA ALA A 88 -3.38 16.71 10.88
C ALA A 88 -2.12 15.92 10.49
N GLY A 89 -1.23 16.50 9.68
CA GLY A 89 0.06 15.93 9.30
C GLY A 89 0.09 15.23 7.95
N PHE A 90 -0.95 15.39 7.12
CA PHE A 90 -0.92 14.91 5.74
C PHE A 90 0.02 15.75 4.88
N ASP A 91 0.75 15.07 4.01
CA ASP A 91 1.41 15.67 2.87
C ASP A 91 0.38 15.84 1.74
N VAL A 92 0.19 17.09 1.30
CA VAL A 92 -0.75 17.46 0.24
C VAL A 92 0.00 17.53 -1.07
N ARG A 93 -0.27 16.60 -1.97
CA ARG A 93 0.42 16.54 -3.26
C ARG A 93 -0.33 17.36 -4.33
N PRO A 94 0.39 17.91 -5.32
CA PRO A 94 -0.22 18.70 -6.40
C PRO A 94 -1.22 17.93 -7.28
N ASP A 95 -1.19 16.60 -7.24
CA ASP A 95 -2.11 15.70 -7.94
C ASP A 95 -3.46 15.54 -7.20
N GLY A 96 -3.66 16.22 -6.08
CA GLY A 96 -4.87 16.15 -5.26
C GLY A 96 -4.95 14.89 -4.40
N ARG A 97 -3.85 14.16 -4.24
CA ARG A 97 -3.74 13.04 -3.31
C ARG A 97 -3.17 13.50 -1.98
N PHE A 98 -3.72 12.95 -0.91
CA PHE A 98 -3.29 13.22 0.45
C PHE A 98 -2.63 11.97 1.02
N ALA A 99 -1.43 12.10 1.59
CA ALA A 99 -0.69 10.97 2.13
C ALA A 99 -0.22 11.25 3.56
N MET A 100 -0.43 10.32 4.48
CA MET A 100 0.17 10.38 5.80
C MET A 100 1.61 9.85 5.72
N PRO A 101 2.65 10.68 5.91
CA PRO A 101 4.02 10.22 5.83
C PRO A 101 4.39 9.31 7.01
N ASP A 102 5.15 8.27 6.73
CA ASP A 102 5.89 7.52 7.74
C ASP A 102 7.15 8.32 8.11
N LYS A 103 7.04 9.17 9.15
CA LYS A 103 8.16 9.99 9.65
C LYS A 103 9.34 9.16 10.15
N GLU A 104 9.12 7.90 10.47
CA GLU A 104 10.17 7.00 10.92
C GLU A 104 10.80 6.22 9.77
N SER A 105 10.27 6.34 8.55
CA SER A 105 10.86 5.76 7.34
C SER A 105 11.98 6.66 6.81
N THR A 106 13.16 6.09 6.64
CA THR A 106 14.32 6.78 6.07
C THR A 106 14.19 7.10 4.58
N GLY A 107 13.14 6.59 3.90
CA GLY A 107 12.94 6.70 2.45
C GLY A 107 11.68 7.46 2.04
N GLY A 108 10.98 8.14 2.96
CA GLY A 108 9.74 8.85 2.63
C GLY A 108 8.55 7.91 2.38
N GLY A 109 8.41 6.88 3.22
CA GLY A 109 7.27 5.96 3.18
C GLY A 109 5.93 6.65 3.45
N VAL A 110 4.84 6.01 3.02
CA VAL A 110 3.47 6.45 3.29
C VAL A 110 2.80 5.38 4.16
N LEU A 111 2.11 5.78 5.21
CA LEU A 111 1.34 4.85 6.03
C LEU A 111 -0.04 4.58 5.45
N PHE A 112 -0.77 5.64 5.13
CA PHE A 112 -2.08 5.54 4.52
C PHE A 112 -2.33 6.80 3.70
N THR A 113 -3.27 6.69 2.77
CA THR A 113 -3.68 7.80 1.92
C THR A 113 -5.06 8.27 2.32
N LEU A 114 -5.43 9.46 1.86
CA LEU A 114 -6.78 9.96 1.93
C LEU A 114 -7.24 10.33 0.52
N SER A 115 -8.43 9.88 0.17
CA SER A 115 -9.14 10.27 -1.04
C SER A 115 -10.46 10.94 -0.69
N THR A 116 -11.01 11.66 -1.65
CA THR A 116 -12.34 12.27 -1.56
C THR A 116 -13.26 11.58 -2.56
N ASN A 117 -14.57 11.63 -2.31
CA ASN A 117 -15.57 11.06 -3.23
C ASN A 117 -15.87 11.92 -4.47
N VAL A 118 -15.12 13.01 -4.67
CA VAL A 118 -15.36 13.98 -5.73
C VAL A 118 -14.21 14.01 -6.72
N THR A 119 -14.49 14.46 -7.95
CA THR A 119 -13.46 14.67 -8.97
C THR A 119 -12.53 15.81 -8.59
N LEU A 120 -11.28 15.75 -9.07
CA LEU A 120 -10.31 16.82 -8.92
C LEU A 120 -10.90 18.15 -9.43
N GLY A 121 -10.89 19.19 -8.59
CA GLY A 121 -11.45 20.51 -8.90
C GLY A 121 -12.87 20.77 -8.41
N ALA A 122 -13.51 19.82 -7.71
CA ALA A 122 -14.74 20.12 -6.98
C ALA A 122 -14.48 21.09 -5.82
N ASP A 123 -15.42 22.00 -5.55
CA ASP A 123 -15.26 23.00 -4.48
C ASP A 123 -15.56 22.45 -3.08
N THR A 124 -16.35 21.38 -2.99
CA THR A 124 -16.77 20.78 -1.72
C THR A 124 -16.80 19.25 -1.78
N THR A 125 -16.67 18.61 -0.62
CA THR A 125 -16.85 17.16 -0.44
C THR A 125 -17.54 16.87 0.89
N SER A 126 -18.34 15.81 0.95
CA SER A 126 -19.00 15.36 2.18
C SER A 126 -18.45 14.03 2.71
N ARG A 127 -17.49 13.43 2.00
CA ARG A 127 -16.92 12.13 2.37
C ARG A 127 -15.43 12.06 2.08
N LEU A 128 -14.69 11.63 3.09
CA LEU A 128 -13.27 11.28 2.98
C LEU A 128 -13.11 9.79 3.21
N THR A 129 -12.14 9.18 2.52
CA THR A 129 -11.78 7.78 2.70
C THR A 129 -10.29 7.70 3.02
N LEU A 130 -9.97 7.25 4.22
CA LEU A 130 -8.62 6.85 4.61
C LEU A 130 -8.39 5.42 4.10
N LEU A 131 -7.27 5.19 3.42
CA LEU A 131 -6.95 3.90 2.81
C LEU A 131 -5.56 3.45 3.23
N LEU A 132 -5.51 2.32 3.93
CA LEU A 132 -4.30 1.62 4.33
C LEU A 132 -4.03 0.45 3.37
N ASP A 133 -2.86 0.45 2.76
CA ASP A 133 -2.33 -0.69 2.01
C ASP A 133 -1.63 -1.63 3.01
N VAL A 134 -2.39 -2.59 3.54
CA VAL A 134 -1.98 -3.39 4.71
C VAL A 134 -0.65 -4.12 4.49
N PRO A 135 -0.41 -4.82 3.36
CA PRO A 135 0.86 -5.48 3.08
C PRO A 135 2.08 -4.55 3.04
N CYS A 136 1.85 -3.28 2.72
CA CYS A 136 2.91 -2.29 2.52
C CYS A 136 3.37 -1.61 3.83
N VAL A 137 2.66 -1.80 4.93
CA VAL A 137 2.97 -1.15 6.22
C VAL A 137 3.38 -2.17 7.26
N ALA A 138 4.55 -1.94 7.87
CA ALA A 138 5.09 -2.85 8.87
C ALA A 138 4.26 -2.80 10.17
N PRO A 139 4.10 -3.92 10.89
CA PRO A 139 3.35 -3.98 12.15
C PRO A 139 3.88 -2.99 13.20
N ALA A 140 5.21 -2.80 13.23
CA ALA A 140 5.88 -1.87 14.14
C ALA A 140 5.48 -0.39 13.95
N ARG A 141 4.83 -0.04 12.84
CA ARG A 141 4.34 1.32 12.56
C ARG A 141 2.92 1.57 13.08
N ASP A 142 2.23 0.54 13.55
CA ASP A 142 0.81 0.58 13.94
C ASP A 142 -0.05 1.33 12.91
N GLY A 143 0.08 0.96 11.63
CA GLY A 143 -0.52 1.70 10.52
C GLY A 143 -2.03 1.92 10.68
N PHE A 144 -2.76 0.88 11.08
CA PHE A 144 -4.18 0.97 11.34
C PHE A 144 -4.51 1.79 12.58
N GLY A 145 -3.80 1.60 13.71
CA GLY A 145 -4.01 2.41 14.91
C GLY A 145 -3.82 3.90 14.64
N ARG A 146 -2.74 4.26 13.94
CA ARG A 146 -2.49 5.65 13.52
C ARG A 146 -3.56 6.19 12.57
N MET A 147 -4.12 5.35 11.70
CA MET A 147 -5.23 5.72 10.82
C MET A 147 -6.49 6.06 11.63
N VAL A 148 -6.84 5.23 12.61
CA VAL A 148 -7.98 5.46 13.50
C VAL A 148 -7.79 6.71 14.36
N ASP A 149 -6.62 6.91 14.96
CA ASP A 149 -6.31 8.11 15.74
C ASP A 149 -6.43 9.39 14.89
N THR A 150 -5.95 9.33 13.65
CA THR A 150 -6.08 10.44 12.69
C THR A 150 -7.54 10.68 12.33
N ALA A 151 -8.32 9.61 12.07
CA ALA A 151 -9.75 9.71 11.80
C ALA A 151 -10.49 10.39 12.96
N ARG A 152 -10.21 9.99 14.21
CA ARG A 152 -10.78 10.58 15.42
C ARG A 152 -10.39 12.05 15.60
N GLY A 153 -9.17 12.44 15.22
CA GLY A 153 -8.78 13.85 15.21
C GLY A 153 -9.55 14.67 14.18
N LEU A 154 -9.78 14.09 12.99
CA LEU A 154 -10.53 14.73 11.92
C LEU A 154 -12.02 14.84 12.22
N THR A 155 -12.65 13.86 12.88
CA THR A 155 -14.08 13.94 13.25
C THR A 155 -14.38 15.15 14.12
N GLN A 156 -13.52 15.43 15.11
CA GLN A 156 -13.66 16.61 15.96
C GLN A 156 -13.45 17.92 15.20
N ARG A 157 -12.46 17.95 14.29
CA ARG A 157 -12.12 19.17 13.55
C ARG A 157 -13.14 19.51 12.47
N LEU A 158 -13.72 18.50 11.85
CA LEU A 158 -14.58 18.63 10.67
C LEU A 158 -16.06 18.46 10.97
N ASP A 159 -16.45 18.14 12.21
CA ASP A 159 -17.82 17.72 12.54
C ASP A 159 -18.25 16.55 11.64
N ALA A 160 -17.50 15.46 11.74
CA ALA A 160 -17.68 14.24 10.96
C ALA A 160 -17.99 13.04 11.86
N THR A 161 -18.53 11.98 11.26
CA THR A 161 -18.69 10.66 11.88
C THR A 161 -17.86 9.63 11.12
N ILE A 162 -17.19 8.72 11.83
CA ILE A 162 -16.53 7.57 11.22
C ILE A 162 -17.61 6.57 10.81
N VAL A 163 -17.63 6.21 9.52
CA VAL A 163 -18.64 5.31 8.96
C VAL A 163 -18.00 4.18 8.15
N ASP A 164 -18.73 3.09 8.00
CA ASP A 164 -18.40 2.01 7.07
C ASP A 164 -18.80 2.37 5.62
N ASP A 165 -18.77 1.38 4.72
CA ASP A 165 -19.17 1.57 3.32
C ASP A 165 -20.68 1.75 3.13
N PHE A 166 -21.49 1.38 4.13
CA PHE A 166 -22.94 1.51 4.14
C PHE A 166 -23.44 2.73 4.94
N ASP A 167 -22.56 3.69 5.22
CA ASP A 167 -22.84 4.89 6.03
C ASP A 167 -23.25 4.57 7.48
N GLN A 168 -22.94 3.38 7.99
CA GLN A 168 -23.19 3.03 9.38
C GLN A 168 -22.03 3.51 10.26
N PRO A 169 -22.30 4.16 11.41
CA PRO A 169 -21.26 4.54 12.35
C PRO A 169 -20.42 3.33 12.80
N LEU A 170 -19.11 3.44 12.66
CA LEU A 170 -18.16 2.46 13.18
C LEU A 170 -17.89 2.75 14.65
N VAL A 171 -18.30 1.81 15.52
CA VAL A 171 -18.04 1.85 16.96
C VAL A 171 -16.66 1.30 17.30
N ASP A 172 -16.18 1.62 18.50
CA ASP A 172 -14.84 1.26 18.95
C ASP A 172 -14.60 -0.26 18.93
N GLU A 173 -15.61 -1.05 19.29
CA GLU A 173 -15.52 -2.51 19.27
C GLU A 173 -15.28 -3.07 17.85
N ALA A 174 -15.89 -2.46 16.83
CA ALA A 174 -15.69 -2.86 15.44
C ALA A 174 -14.29 -2.47 14.94
N LEU A 175 -13.79 -1.31 15.36
CA LEU A 175 -12.42 -0.89 15.05
C LEU A 175 -11.40 -1.82 15.71
N ASP A 176 -11.63 -2.25 16.95
CA ASP A 176 -10.76 -3.21 17.63
C ASP A 176 -10.76 -4.59 16.95
N GLU A 177 -11.91 -5.05 16.45
CA GLU A 177 -12.01 -6.29 15.68
C GLU A 177 -11.18 -6.20 14.38
N ILE A 178 -11.32 -5.10 13.64
CA ILE A 178 -10.52 -4.85 12.43
C ILE A 178 -9.03 -4.82 12.78
N LYS A 179 -8.63 -4.20 13.89
CA LYS A 179 -7.24 -4.18 14.35
C LYS A 179 -6.71 -5.59 14.62
N SER A 180 -7.52 -6.47 15.19
CA SER A 180 -7.18 -7.88 15.40
C SER A 180 -6.98 -8.61 14.07
N GLN A 181 -7.89 -8.44 13.11
CA GLN A 181 -7.79 -9.04 11.78
C GLN A 181 -6.53 -8.58 11.02
N VAL A 182 -6.15 -7.30 11.14
CA VAL A 182 -4.87 -6.79 10.61
C VAL A 182 -3.67 -7.49 11.27
N GLY A 183 -3.75 -7.76 12.57
CA GLY A 183 -2.72 -8.52 13.29
C GLY A 183 -2.57 -9.95 12.79
N GLU A 184 -3.68 -10.64 12.53
CA GLU A 184 -3.69 -11.99 11.94
C GLU A 184 -3.10 -11.98 10.53
N PHE A 185 -3.50 -11.03 9.70
CA PHE A 185 -2.97 -10.83 8.36
C PHE A 185 -1.43 -10.67 8.35
N TYR A 186 -0.88 -9.91 9.31
CA TYR A 186 0.56 -9.77 9.46
C TYR A 186 1.27 -11.07 9.83
N GLN A 187 0.63 -11.94 10.63
CA GLN A 187 1.19 -13.24 10.99
C GLN A 187 1.23 -14.19 9.78
N GLU A 188 0.20 -14.17 8.93
CA GLU A 188 0.16 -14.97 7.70
C GLU A 188 1.26 -14.56 6.72
N MET A 189 1.48 -13.25 6.55
CA MET A 189 2.56 -12.71 5.73
C MET A 189 3.95 -13.09 6.24
N ASP A 190 4.17 -12.99 7.56
CA ASP A 190 5.43 -13.39 8.19
C ASP A 190 5.70 -14.90 8.04
N ALA A 191 4.68 -15.74 8.24
CA ALA A 191 4.76 -17.18 8.04
C ALA A 191 5.09 -17.58 6.58
N ALA A 192 4.78 -16.72 5.61
CA ALA A 192 5.13 -16.88 4.20
C ALA A 192 6.51 -16.31 3.83
N ASP A 193 7.31 -15.86 4.81
CA ASP A 193 8.64 -15.22 4.60
C ASP A 193 8.55 -13.95 3.72
N ILE A 194 7.41 -13.26 3.81
CA ILE A 194 7.16 -11.97 3.18
C ILE A 194 6.56 -11.04 4.24
N PRO A 195 7.31 -10.62 5.28
CA PRO A 195 6.75 -9.78 6.33
C PRO A 195 6.22 -8.46 5.75
N ALA A 196 5.09 -7.98 6.26
CA ALA A 196 4.49 -6.72 5.82
C ALA A 196 5.45 -5.53 6.01
N GLY A 197 5.43 -4.58 5.07
CA GLY A 197 6.34 -3.43 5.04
C GLY A 197 7.82 -3.76 4.80
N SER A 198 8.18 -5.03 4.59
CA SER A 198 9.53 -5.41 4.18
C SER A 198 9.82 -4.93 2.76
N THR A 199 11.11 -4.85 2.38
CA THR A 199 11.50 -4.54 0.99
C THR A 199 10.90 -5.52 -0.02
N ARG A 200 10.68 -6.79 0.37
CA ARG A 200 10.05 -7.79 -0.48
C ARG A 200 8.56 -7.50 -0.65
N ALA A 201 7.84 -7.24 0.43
CA ALA A 201 6.43 -6.86 0.36
C ALA A 201 6.24 -5.59 -0.47
N LEU A 202 7.01 -4.53 -0.20
CA LEU A 202 6.92 -3.27 -0.94
C LEU A 202 7.15 -3.43 -2.44
N ARG A 203 8.02 -4.36 -2.88
CA ARG A 203 8.20 -4.65 -4.31
C ARG A 203 7.03 -5.43 -4.89
N LEU A 204 6.51 -6.41 -4.14
CA LEU A 204 5.42 -7.25 -4.61
C LEU A 204 4.10 -6.47 -4.75
N PHE A 205 3.83 -5.56 -3.83
CA PHE A 205 2.56 -4.82 -3.76
C PHE A 205 2.62 -3.41 -4.36
N SER A 206 3.76 -2.97 -4.90
CA SER A 206 3.87 -1.71 -5.64
C SER A 206 3.17 -1.73 -7.00
#